data_AF-A0A953SZV1-F1
#
_entry.id   AF-A0A953SZV1-F1
#
_cell.length_a   1.000
_cell.length_b   1.000
_cell.length_c   1.000
_cell.angle_alpha   90.00
_cell.angle_beta   90.00
_cell.angle_gamma   90.00
#
_symmetry.space_group_name_H-M   'P 1'
#
loop_
_entity.id
_entity.type
_entity.pdbx_description
1 polymer ?
#
loop_
_entity_poly.entity_id
_entity_poly.type
_entity_poly.pdbx_seq_one_letter_code
_entity_poly.pdbx_strand_id
1 'polypeptide(L)'
;MKKIFFFFLLSICILETSAQTLIENGQSSLEVKKAKKNGKWEVHTSRYFISVADNEKKVQVRIKLESQTGDHVIIDPNKFFVLVDEYKIRVRPMDLKYPFALASIAFVRLIKENEYGRGNTVRGGYARDGSIVDTFGDYAISGYQDIETTLNYGTEKKPILKTIYYKPNDIKNSLIDIYFALPKDVTQFSFYYGEIKIDDLTVK
;
A
#
# COMPACT_ATOMS: atom_id res chain seq x y z
N MET A 1 46.25 27.45 38.35
CA MET A 1 44.81 27.07 38.35
C MET A 1 44.31 27.01 36.92
N LYS A 2 43.27 26.19 36.68
CA LYS A 2 42.56 25.92 35.41
C LYS A 2 43.03 24.67 34.64
N LYS A 3 42.55 23.51 35.11
CA LYS A 3 42.38 22.31 34.29
C LYS A 3 41.15 22.55 33.42
N ILE A 4 41.32 22.64 32.11
CA ILE A 4 40.20 22.71 31.14
C ILE A 4 39.74 21.27 30.93
N PHE A 5 38.61 20.92 31.53
CA PHE A 5 37.94 19.65 31.34
C PHE A 5 37.17 19.73 30.01
N PHE A 6 37.68 19.06 28.97
CA PHE A 6 36.98 18.94 27.69
C PHE A 6 35.92 17.85 27.86
N PHE A 7 34.69 18.24 28.17
CA PHE A 7 33.55 17.34 28.23
C PHE A 7 33.17 16.98 26.78
N PHE A 8 33.59 15.79 26.33
CA PHE A 8 33.15 15.22 25.07
C PHE A 8 31.66 14.87 25.22
N LEU A 9 30.78 15.75 24.74
CA LEU A 9 29.35 15.46 24.66
C LEU A 9 29.17 14.37 23.60
N LEU A 10 29.05 13.12 24.06
CA LEU A 10 28.71 11.97 23.24
C LEU A 10 27.28 12.20 22.74
N SER A 11 27.12 12.85 21.58
CA SER A 11 25.84 12.88 20.87
C SER A 11 25.48 11.45 20.50
N ILE A 12 24.63 10.83 21.30
CA ILE A 12 23.93 9.60 20.97
C ILE A 12 23.03 9.95 19.78
N CYS A 13 23.53 9.74 18.56
CA CYS A 13 22.69 9.67 17.39
C CYS A 13 21.79 8.45 17.59
N ILE A 14 20.57 8.68 18.06
CA ILE A 14 19.51 7.68 18.05
C ILE A 14 19.21 7.43 16.58
N LEU A 15 19.88 6.43 16.01
CA LEU A 15 19.50 5.88 14.72
C LEU A 15 18.12 5.24 14.95
N GLU A 16 17.08 5.89 14.43
CA GLU A 16 15.74 5.30 14.35
C GLU A 16 15.83 4.09 13.41
N THR A 17 16.16 2.93 13.98
CA THR A 17 16.00 1.66 13.28
C THR A 17 14.49 1.41 13.20
N SER A 18 13.92 1.50 12.00
CA SER A 18 12.54 1.09 11.76
C SER A 18 12.36 -0.35 12.27
N ALA A 19 11.55 -0.51 13.30
CA ALA A 19 11.35 -1.81 13.94
C ALA A 19 10.57 -2.73 13.01
N GLN A 20 10.95 -4.01 12.99
CA GLN A 20 10.15 -5.03 12.30
C GLN A 20 8.88 -5.29 13.09
N THR A 21 7.74 -5.31 12.40
CA THR A 21 6.43 -5.62 12.96
C THR A 21 6.01 -7.02 12.53
N LEU A 22 5.67 -7.89 13.48
CA LEU A 22 5.20 -9.24 13.19
C LEU A 22 3.74 -9.21 12.74
N ILE A 23 3.42 -10.01 11.72
CA ILE A 23 2.09 -10.19 11.15
C ILE A 23 1.79 -11.67 10.94
N GLU A 24 0.54 -12.00 10.59
CA GLU A 24 0.08 -13.38 10.34
C GLU A 24 0.47 -14.33 11.49
N ASN A 25 0.09 -13.94 12.72
CA ASN A 25 0.38 -14.68 13.95
C ASN A 25 1.88 -14.97 14.15
N GLY A 26 2.74 -14.04 13.71
CA GLY A 26 4.19 -14.15 13.85
C GLY A 26 4.89 -14.95 12.75
N GLN A 27 4.16 -15.44 11.75
CA GLN A 27 4.75 -16.19 10.64
C GLN A 27 5.50 -15.29 9.65
N SER A 28 5.21 -14.00 9.63
CA SER A 28 5.88 -13.02 8.76
C SER A 28 6.20 -11.74 9.52
N SER A 29 7.20 -11.00 9.03
CA SER A 29 7.51 -9.65 9.49
C SER A 29 7.37 -8.64 8.35
N LEU A 30 7.03 -7.42 8.75
CA LEU A 30 6.98 -6.23 7.92
C LEU A 30 7.95 -5.19 8.45
N GLU A 31 8.71 -4.59 7.56
CA GLU A 31 9.57 -3.45 7.87
C GLU A 31 9.33 -2.35 6.85
N VAL A 32 8.94 -1.15 7.30
CA VAL A 32 8.85 0.00 6.41
C VAL A 32 10.27 0.44 6.06
N LYS A 33 10.58 0.46 4.77
CA LYS A 33 11.89 0.92 4.27
C LYS A 33 11.85 2.37 3.81
N LYS A 34 10.71 2.81 3.29
CA LYS A 34 10.56 4.16 2.73
C LYS A 34 9.09 4.54 2.56
N ALA A 35 8.76 5.79 2.84
CA ALA A 35 7.56 6.44 2.34
C ALA A 35 7.96 7.65 1.49
N LYS A 36 7.37 7.83 0.30
CA LYS A 36 7.64 9.00 -0.55
C LYS A 36 6.45 9.36 -1.42
N LYS A 37 6.40 10.63 -1.83
CA LYS A 37 5.53 11.10 -2.90
C LYS A 37 6.09 10.58 -4.22
N ASN A 38 5.23 10.00 -5.04
CA ASN A 38 5.61 9.59 -6.38
C ASN A 38 5.23 10.65 -7.41
N GLY A 39 6.12 10.83 -8.39
CA GLY A 39 5.87 11.69 -9.54
C GLY A 39 4.69 11.18 -10.39
N LYS A 40 4.14 12.05 -11.24
CA LYS A 40 3.02 11.72 -12.14
C LYS A 40 3.31 10.46 -12.98
N TRP A 41 4.58 10.22 -13.32
CA TRP A 41 5.03 9.12 -14.17
C TRP A 41 5.42 7.84 -13.40
N GLU A 42 5.88 7.90 -12.15
CA GLU A 42 6.57 6.77 -11.48
C GLU A 42 5.77 5.46 -11.23
N VAL A 43 4.47 5.40 -11.53
CA VAL A 43 3.68 4.15 -11.39
C VAL A 43 3.45 3.53 -12.77
N HIS A 44 4.54 3.26 -13.49
CA HIS A 44 4.49 2.50 -14.73
C HIS A 44 4.41 1.00 -14.41
N THR A 45 3.54 0.28 -15.09
CA THR A 45 3.81 -1.11 -15.47
C THR A 45 3.93 -1.16 -16.99
N SER A 46 4.43 -2.25 -17.54
CA SER A 46 4.44 -2.46 -19.00
C SER A 46 3.03 -2.45 -19.63
N ARG A 47 1.96 -2.40 -18.82
CA ARG A 47 0.57 -2.63 -19.28
C ARG A 47 -0.41 -1.49 -19.00
N TYR A 48 -0.15 -0.58 -18.05
CA TYR A 48 -1.06 0.53 -17.73
C TYR A 48 -0.39 1.65 -16.92
N PHE A 49 -1.05 2.80 -16.91
CA PHE A 49 -0.73 3.97 -16.09
C PHE A 49 -1.81 4.16 -15.03
N ILE A 50 -1.40 4.51 -13.81
CA ILE A 50 -2.34 4.93 -12.76
C ILE A 50 -2.23 6.44 -12.59
N SER A 51 -3.30 7.15 -12.95
CA SER A 51 -3.50 8.57 -12.66
C SER A 51 -4.38 8.73 -11.43
N VAL A 52 -4.17 9.81 -10.68
CA VAL A 52 -5.03 10.27 -9.58
C VAL A 52 -5.66 11.60 -9.98
N ALA A 53 -6.71 12.02 -9.28
CA ALA A 53 -7.34 13.32 -9.54
C ALA A 53 -6.38 14.49 -9.29
N ASP A 54 -6.69 15.67 -9.84
CA ASP A 54 -5.83 16.85 -9.75
C ASP A 54 -5.70 17.40 -8.32
N ASN A 55 -6.58 17.04 -7.38
CA ASN A 55 -6.48 17.39 -5.96
C ASN A 55 -5.80 16.30 -5.12
N GLU A 56 -5.32 15.23 -5.75
CA GLU A 56 -4.69 14.08 -5.09
C GLU A 56 -3.21 13.97 -5.45
N LYS A 57 -2.47 13.22 -4.63
CA LYS A 57 -1.10 12.80 -4.88
C LYS A 57 -0.97 11.29 -4.72
N LYS A 58 -0.02 10.72 -5.48
CA LYS A 58 0.39 9.34 -5.33
C LYS A 58 1.45 9.24 -4.26
N VAL A 59 1.22 8.37 -3.27
CA VAL A 59 2.20 8.06 -2.22
C VAL A 59 2.61 6.60 -2.35
N GLN A 60 3.91 6.35 -2.28
CA GLN A 60 4.50 5.03 -2.26
C GLN A 60 4.99 4.73 -0.84
N VAL A 61 4.57 3.60 -0.29
CA VAL A 61 5.14 2.97 0.91
C VAL A 61 5.86 1.71 0.46
N ARG A 62 7.18 1.68 0.61
CA ARG A 62 8.01 0.51 0.36
C ARG A 62 8.20 -0.24 1.66
N ILE A 63 7.82 -1.52 1.67
CA ILE A 63 8.02 -2.44 2.77
C ILE A 63 8.99 -3.56 2.36
N LYS A 64 9.68 -4.13 3.34
CA LYS A 64 10.27 -5.46 3.24
C LYS A 64 9.36 -6.43 3.97
N LEU A 65 8.95 -7.49 3.29
CA LEU A 65 8.19 -8.59 3.85
C LEU A 65 9.09 -9.82 3.92
N GLU A 66 9.14 -10.48 5.08
CA GLU A 66 10.01 -11.62 5.31
C GLU A 66 9.35 -12.69 6.19
N SER A 67 9.28 -13.91 5.66
CA SER A 67 8.84 -15.08 6.41
C SER A 67 9.77 -15.37 7.57
N GLN A 68 9.20 -15.65 8.74
CA GLN A 68 9.94 -16.01 9.95
C GLN A 68 10.20 -17.52 10.05
N THR A 69 9.48 -18.33 9.29
CA THR A 69 9.66 -19.79 9.25
C THR A 69 10.62 -20.22 8.14
N GLY A 70 10.91 -19.33 7.18
CA GLY A 70 11.65 -19.67 5.96
C GLY A 70 10.78 -20.31 4.89
N ASP A 71 9.51 -20.60 5.18
CA ASP A 71 8.52 -21.06 4.21
C ASP A 71 7.75 -19.89 3.61
N HIS A 72 7.04 -20.23 2.56
CA HIS A 72 6.11 -19.36 1.84
C HIS A 72 4.88 -19.06 2.73
N VAL A 73 4.55 -17.78 2.92
CA VAL A 73 3.41 -17.32 3.75
C VAL A 73 2.40 -16.61 2.86
N ILE A 74 1.12 -16.93 3.05
CA ILE A 74 0.03 -16.25 2.34
C ILE A 74 -0.17 -14.87 2.93
N ILE A 75 0.07 -13.86 2.12
CA ILE A 75 -0.14 -12.45 2.47
C ILE A 75 -1.40 -11.97 1.78
N ASP A 76 -2.31 -11.38 2.55
CA ASP A 76 -3.54 -10.78 2.04
C ASP A 76 -3.35 -9.26 1.86
N PRO A 77 -3.26 -8.76 0.61
CA PRO A 77 -3.02 -7.36 0.37
C PRO A 77 -4.16 -6.44 0.79
N ASN A 78 -5.38 -6.97 0.95
CA ASN A 78 -6.55 -6.19 1.32
C ASN A 78 -6.53 -5.78 2.79
N LYS A 79 -5.64 -6.39 3.59
CA LYS A 79 -5.35 -5.98 4.96
C LYS A 79 -4.53 -4.68 5.03
N PHE A 80 -3.81 -4.31 3.97
CA PHE A 80 -3.07 -3.04 3.96
C PHE A 80 -4.02 -1.85 3.81
N PHE A 81 -3.79 -0.81 4.60
CA PHE A 81 -4.43 0.50 4.42
C PHE A 81 -3.63 1.60 5.09
N VAL A 82 -3.98 2.86 4.79
CA VAL A 82 -3.52 4.01 5.57
C VAL A 82 -4.70 4.72 6.21
N LEU A 83 -4.49 5.22 7.43
CA LEU A 83 -5.40 6.13 8.10
C LEU A 83 -4.88 7.55 8.01
N VAL A 84 -5.78 8.46 7.64
CA VAL A 84 -5.51 9.89 7.62
C VAL A 84 -6.45 10.55 8.62
N ASP A 85 -5.93 10.83 9.81
CA ASP A 85 -6.73 11.29 10.95
C ASP A 85 -7.37 12.66 10.73
N GLU A 86 -6.68 13.56 10.02
CA GLU A 86 -7.15 14.90 9.68
C GLU A 86 -8.47 14.88 8.90
N TYR A 87 -8.60 13.95 7.96
CA TYR A 87 -9.79 13.81 7.12
C TYR A 87 -10.75 12.72 7.61
N LYS A 88 -10.35 11.96 8.65
CA LYS A 88 -11.06 10.77 9.11
C LYS A 88 -11.36 9.79 7.97
N ILE A 89 -10.34 9.48 7.16
CA ILE A 89 -10.45 8.52 6.06
C ILE A 89 -9.51 7.33 6.24
N ARG A 90 -9.97 6.16 5.81
CA ARG A 90 -9.21 4.92 5.69
C ARG A 90 -9.07 4.58 4.21
N VAL A 91 -7.85 4.62 3.68
CA VAL A 91 -7.61 4.52 2.25
C VAL A 91 -6.96 3.18 1.93
N ARG A 92 -7.61 2.39 1.06
CA ARG A 92 -7.04 1.14 0.55
C ARG A 92 -5.94 1.40 -0.48
N PRO A 93 -5.02 0.44 -0.71
CA PRO A 93 -4.05 0.53 -1.78
C PRO A 93 -4.72 0.69 -3.15
N MET A 94 -4.11 1.50 -4.01
CA MET A 94 -4.43 1.57 -5.43
C MET A 94 -3.61 0.59 -6.27
N ASP A 95 -2.43 0.22 -5.79
CA ASP A 95 -1.56 -0.73 -6.44
C ASP A 95 -0.57 -1.34 -5.45
N LEU A 96 -0.14 -2.56 -5.74
CA LEU A 96 0.97 -3.22 -5.06
C LEU A 96 1.87 -3.86 -6.12
N LYS A 97 3.17 -3.65 -6.00
CA LYS A 97 4.17 -4.21 -6.90
C LYS A 97 5.35 -4.74 -6.14
N TYR A 98 6.02 -5.74 -6.69
CA TYR A 98 7.30 -6.21 -6.19
C TYR A 98 8.31 -6.36 -7.35
N PRO A 99 9.61 -6.16 -7.11
CA PRO A 99 10.62 -6.36 -8.12
C PRO A 99 10.73 -7.85 -8.46
N PHE A 100 10.80 -8.17 -9.74
CA PHE A 100 11.07 -9.51 -10.23
C PHE A 100 12.00 -9.43 -11.43
N ALA A 101 13.25 -9.86 -11.24
CA ALA A 101 14.32 -9.72 -12.21
C ALA A 101 14.44 -8.26 -12.73
N LEU A 102 14.32 -8.06 -14.05
CA LEU A 102 14.43 -6.75 -14.71
C LEU A 102 13.10 -5.97 -14.80
N ALA A 103 12.04 -6.45 -14.15
CA ALA A 103 10.71 -5.84 -14.20
C ALA A 103 10.10 -5.71 -12.80
N SER A 104 8.93 -5.05 -12.73
CA SER A 104 8.06 -5.10 -11.55
C SER A 104 6.81 -5.88 -11.88
N ILE A 105 6.44 -6.82 -11.02
CA ILE A 105 5.19 -7.57 -11.12
C ILE A 105 4.17 -6.93 -10.19
N ALA A 106 2.99 -6.65 -10.72
CA ALA A 106 1.86 -6.19 -9.93
C ALA A 106 1.13 -7.37 -9.29
N PHE A 107 0.58 -7.16 -8.10
CA PHE A 107 -0.33 -8.12 -7.49
C PHE A 107 -1.56 -8.31 -8.38
N VAL A 108 -2.14 -9.52 -8.34
CA VAL A 108 -3.34 -9.83 -9.13
C VAL A 108 -4.51 -9.05 -8.55
N ARG A 109 -5.11 -8.19 -9.39
CA ARG A 109 -6.32 -7.44 -9.03
C ARG A 109 -7.56 -8.17 -9.49
N LEU A 110 -8.60 -8.04 -8.68
CA LEU A 110 -9.93 -8.56 -8.89
C LEU A 110 -10.93 -7.39 -8.84
N ILE A 111 -12.13 -7.58 -9.38
CA ILE A 111 -13.21 -6.58 -9.36
C ILE A 111 -14.41 -7.08 -8.55
N LYS A 112 -15.04 -6.18 -7.78
CA LYS A 112 -16.21 -6.53 -6.96
C LYS A 112 -17.45 -6.76 -7.81
N GLU A 113 -17.64 -5.99 -8.87
CA GLU A 113 -18.89 -5.95 -9.62
C GLU A 113 -19.02 -7.14 -10.59
N ASN A 114 -20.25 -7.59 -10.83
CA ASN A 114 -20.55 -8.76 -11.66
C ASN A 114 -20.35 -8.55 -13.17
N GLU A 115 -20.32 -7.31 -13.64
CA GLU A 115 -20.42 -7.01 -15.07
C GLU A 115 -19.06 -6.74 -15.72
N TYR A 116 -18.68 -7.63 -16.65
CA TYR A 116 -17.95 -7.20 -17.84
C TYR A 116 -18.93 -6.38 -18.68
N GLY A 117 -18.62 -5.10 -18.93
CA GLY A 117 -19.47 -4.27 -19.80
C GLY A 117 -19.69 -4.93 -21.16
N ARG A 118 -20.82 -4.61 -21.84
CA ARG A 118 -21.05 -5.05 -23.22
C ARG A 118 -19.91 -4.57 -24.11
N GLY A 119 -19.12 -5.51 -24.62
CA GLY A 119 -17.91 -5.26 -25.38
C GLY A 119 -16.78 -6.11 -24.82
N ASN A 120 -16.71 -7.36 -25.29
CA ASN A 120 -15.74 -8.41 -24.94
C ASN A 120 -14.28 -8.03 -25.24
N THR A 121 -13.77 -6.99 -24.59
CA THR A 121 -12.34 -6.83 -24.44
C THR A 121 -12.07 -6.64 -22.97
N VAL A 122 -11.44 -7.67 -22.42
CA VAL A 122 -10.60 -7.66 -21.24
C VAL A 122 -9.49 -6.61 -21.44
N ARG A 123 -9.84 -5.32 -21.56
CA ARG A 123 -8.88 -4.22 -21.56
C ARG A 123 -8.42 -4.05 -20.11
N GLY A 124 -7.57 -4.97 -19.67
CA GLY A 124 -6.95 -4.92 -18.34
C GLY A 124 -6.70 -6.25 -17.64
N GLY A 125 -7.39 -7.35 -18.00
CA GLY A 125 -7.11 -8.67 -17.40
C GLY A 125 -7.72 -8.92 -16.02
N TYR A 126 -8.64 -8.09 -15.55
CA TYR A 126 -9.17 -8.17 -14.18
C TYR A 126 -10.48 -8.95 -14.15
N ALA A 127 -10.47 -10.08 -13.44
CA ALA A 127 -11.62 -10.96 -13.29
C ALA A 127 -12.20 -10.85 -11.88
N ARG A 128 -13.51 -11.05 -11.76
CA ARG A 128 -14.11 -11.38 -10.47
C ARG A 128 -13.78 -12.84 -10.14
N ASP A 129 -13.36 -13.10 -8.91
CA ASP A 129 -13.17 -14.45 -8.39
C ASP A 129 -13.94 -14.56 -7.07
N GLY A 130 -15.11 -15.20 -7.12
CA GLY A 130 -15.99 -15.34 -5.96
C GLY A 130 -15.43 -16.22 -4.84
N SER A 131 -14.34 -16.95 -5.09
CA SER A 131 -13.63 -17.71 -4.05
C SER A 131 -12.70 -16.83 -3.20
N ILE A 132 -12.37 -15.63 -3.67
CA ILE A 132 -11.51 -14.68 -2.97
C ILE A 132 -12.38 -13.59 -2.35
N VAL A 133 -12.36 -13.52 -1.02
CA VAL A 133 -13.06 -12.51 -0.22
C VAL A 133 -12.23 -11.23 -0.17
N ASP A 134 -12.88 -10.07 -0.33
CA ASP A 134 -12.27 -8.77 -0.05
C ASP A 134 -12.34 -8.47 1.46
N THR A 135 -11.23 -8.68 2.16
CA THR A 135 -11.15 -8.53 3.63
C THR A 135 -10.98 -7.08 4.08
N PHE A 136 -10.89 -6.10 3.17
CA PHE A 136 -10.70 -4.70 3.55
C PHE A 136 -11.79 -4.20 4.51
N GLY A 137 -13.04 -4.62 4.30
CA GLY A 137 -14.18 -4.26 5.16
C GLY A 137 -14.11 -4.85 6.57
N ASP A 138 -13.38 -5.94 6.76
CA ASP A 138 -13.29 -6.64 8.06
C ASP A 138 -12.54 -5.82 9.11
N TYR A 139 -11.75 -4.83 8.66
CA TYR A 139 -10.90 -3.98 9.50
C TYR A 139 -11.41 -2.54 9.58
N ALA A 140 -12.71 -2.31 9.35
CA ALA A 140 -13.32 -0.98 9.41
C ALA A 140 -13.11 -0.34 10.78
N ILE A 141 -12.80 0.97 10.79
CA ILE A 141 -12.52 1.72 12.02
C ILE A 141 -13.64 2.72 12.25
N SER A 142 -14.23 2.66 13.44
CA SER A 142 -15.32 3.55 13.83
C SER A 142 -14.92 5.02 13.69
N GLY A 143 -15.77 5.82 13.06
CA GLY A 143 -15.54 7.24 12.82
C GLY A 143 -14.64 7.56 11.62
N TYR A 144 -14.20 6.56 10.85
CA TYR A 144 -13.47 6.76 9.60
C TYR A 144 -14.31 6.35 8.39
N GLN A 145 -14.21 7.13 7.31
CA GLN A 145 -14.80 6.80 6.02
C GLN A 145 -13.83 5.94 5.20
N ASP A 146 -14.34 4.83 4.67
CA ASP A 146 -13.58 3.99 3.75
C ASP A 146 -13.49 4.62 2.37
N ILE A 147 -12.27 4.73 1.86
CA ILE A 147 -11.96 5.18 0.51
C ILE A 147 -11.43 3.99 -0.28
N GLU A 148 -12.28 3.49 -1.17
CA GLU A 148 -11.96 2.38 -2.05
C GLU A 148 -11.36 2.85 -3.38
N THR A 149 -10.40 2.10 -3.89
CA THR A 149 -9.85 2.34 -5.23
C THR A 149 -10.83 1.84 -6.28
N THR A 150 -11.23 2.74 -7.18
CA THR A 150 -11.99 2.39 -8.38
C THR A 150 -11.17 2.62 -9.63
N LEU A 151 -11.39 1.80 -10.66
CA LEU A 151 -10.84 1.98 -11.99
C LEU A 151 -11.97 2.30 -12.97
N ASN A 152 -11.74 3.27 -13.84
CA ASN A 152 -12.67 3.59 -14.93
C ASN A 152 -12.39 2.69 -16.15
N TYR A 153 -13.30 1.76 -16.43
CA TYR A 153 -13.27 0.89 -17.62
C TYR A 153 -14.06 1.49 -18.80
N GLY A 154 -14.71 2.63 -18.59
CA GLY A 154 -15.45 3.36 -19.61
C GLY A 154 -14.62 4.47 -20.25
N THR A 155 -15.29 5.56 -20.62
CA THR A 155 -14.64 6.79 -21.08
C THR A 155 -14.78 7.86 -20.00
N GLU A 156 -14.08 8.99 -20.12
CA GLU A 156 -14.29 10.13 -19.21
C GLU A 156 -15.75 10.64 -19.27
N LYS A 157 -16.37 10.63 -20.45
CA LYS A 157 -17.77 11.08 -20.65
C LYS A 157 -18.83 10.08 -20.20
N LYS A 158 -18.47 8.79 -20.19
CA LYS A 158 -19.34 7.68 -19.77
C LYS A 158 -18.52 6.74 -18.91
N PRO A 159 -18.23 7.13 -17.65
CA PRO A 159 -17.39 6.33 -16.77
C PRO A 159 -18.09 5.03 -16.40
N ILE A 160 -17.32 3.94 -16.38
CA ILE A 160 -17.76 2.65 -15.86
C ILE A 160 -16.78 2.31 -14.74
N LEU A 161 -17.10 2.77 -13.55
CA LEU A 161 -16.25 2.57 -12.38
C LEU A 161 -16.41 1.15 -11.85
N LYS A 162 -15.29 0.51 -11.54
CA LYS A 162 -15.24 -0.81 -10.91
C LYS A 162 -14.30 -0.75 -9.72
N THR A 163 -14.77 -1.27 -8.60
CA THR A 163 -14.00 -1.30 -7.35
C THR A 163 -13.04 -2.48 -7.41
N ILE A 164 -11.76 -2.20 -7.16
CA ILE A 164 -10.73 -3.24 -7.20
C ILE A 164 -10.38 -3.73 -5.80
N TYR A 165 -10.01 -5.01 -5.74
CA TYR A 165 -9.38 -5.64 -4.60
C TYR A 165 -8.30 -6.60 -5.10
N TYR A 166 -7.60 -7.29 -4.20
CA TYR A 166 -6.43 -8.09 -4.56
C TYR A 166 -6.60 -9.55 -4.16
N LYS A 167 -6.01 -10.43 -4.97
CA LYS A 167 -5.83 -11.83 -4.58
C LYS A 167 -4.70 -11.95 -3.56
N PRO A 168 -4.86 -12.77 -2.50
CA PRO A 168 -3.75 -13.15 -1.63
C PRO A 168 -2.60 -13.76 -2.42
N ASN A 169 -1.38 -13.39 -2.05
CA ASN A 169 -0.17 -13.84 -2.72
C ASN A 169 0.70 -14.62 -1.75
N ASP A 170 1.37 -15.62 -2.29
CA ASP A 170 2.35 -16.39 -1.55
C ASP A 170 3.73 -15.68 -1.60
N ILE A 171 4.25 -15.29 -0.44
CA ILE A 171 5.47 -14.50 -0.31
C ILE A 171 6.37 -15.10 0.77
N LYS A 172 7.61 -15.41 0.40
CA LYS A 172 8.68 -15.80 1.33
C LYS A 172 9.54 -14.61 1.75
N ASN A 173 10.02 -13.83 0.79
CA ASN A 173 10.83 -12.63 1.03
C ASN A 173 10.70 -11.70 -0.17
N SER A 174 10.27 -10.45 0.04
CA SER A 174 10.15 -9.49 -1.05
C SER A 174 10.16 -8.05 -0.57
N LEU A 175 10.64 -7.16 -1.43
CA LEU A 175 10.35 -5.73 -1.32
C LEU A 175 9.03 -5.45 -2.04
N ILE A 176 8.09 -4.81 -1.35
CA ILE A 176 6.79 -4.49 -1.94
C ILE A 176 6.61 -2.98 -1.91
N ASP A 177 6.28 -2.43 -3.07
CA ASP A 177 5.84 -1.04 -3.23
C ASP A 177 4.32 -1.00 -3.23
N ILE A 178 3.77 -0.34 -2.21
CA ILE A 178 2.34 -0.14 -2.02
C ILE A 178 2.03 1.31 -2.35
N TYR A 179 1.03 1.53 -3.19
CA TYR A 179 0.68 2.85 -3.68
C TYR A 179 -0.69 3.27 -3.15
N PHE A 180 -0.82 4.53 -2.76
CA PHE A 180 -2.05 5.15 -2.26
C PHE A 180 -2.34 6.46 -3.02
N ALA A 181 -3.62 6.76 -3.22
CA ALA A 181 -4.09 8.10 -3.60
C ALA A 181 -4.49 8.85 -2.34
N LEU A 182 -3.80 9.95 -2.02
CA LEU A 182 -4.11 10.77 -0.86
C LEU A 182 -4.37 12.22 -1.28
N PRO A 183 -5.16 13.01 -0.52
CA PRO A 183 -5.24 14.45 -0.72
C PRO A 183 -3.85 15.10 -0.77
N LYS A 184 -3.67 16.11 -1.62
CA LYS A 184 -2.35 16.70 -1.91
C LYS A 184 -1.63 17.28 -0.69
N ASP A 185 -2.39 17.82 0.24
CA ASP A 185 -2.00 18.44 1.50
C ASP A 185 -1.63 17.43 2.60
N VAL A 186 -2.10 16.17 2.52
CA VAL A 186 -1.80 15.14 3.54
C VAL A 186 -0.31 14.82 3.61
N THR A 187 0.40 15.29 4.62
CA THR A 187 1.83 14.95 4.82
C THR A 187 2.05 13.82 5.81
N GLN A 188 1.06 13.48 6.63
CA GLN A 188 1.17 12.48 7.70
C GLN A 188 0.02 11.49 7.62
N PHE A 189 0.31 10.21 7.86
CA PHE A 189 -0.68 9.14 7.90
C PHE A 189 -0.12 7.93 8.63
N SER A 190 -1.00 7.12 9.21
CA SER A 190 -0.62 5.86 9.85
C SER A 190 -0.80 4.71 8.86
N PHE A 191 0.18 3.81 8.77
CA PHE A 191 0.14 2.65 7.88
C PHE A 191 -0.14 1.37 8.67
N TYR A 192 -1.07 0.56 8.17
CA TYR A 192 -1.63 -0.60 8.87
C TYR A 192 -1.60 -1.87 8.01
N TYR A 193 -1.62 -3.02 8.70
CA TYR A 193 -1.94 -4.33 8.17
C TYR A 193 -2.98 -5.01 9.07
N GLY A 194 -4.23 -5.04 8.62
CA GLY A 194 -5.37 -5.50 9.42
C GLY A 194 -5.53 -4.61 10.65
N GLU A 195 -5.57 -5.20 11.84
CA GLU A 195 -5.65 -4.47 13.11
C GLU A 195 -4.29 -3.94 13.60
N ILE A 196 -3.19 -4.31 12.94
CA ILE A 196 -1.84 -4.03 13.39
C ILE A 196 -1.37 -2.72 12.76
N LYS A 197 -1.09 -1.72 13.61
CA LYS A 197 -0.38 -0.51 13.20
C LYS A 197 1.08 -0.86 12.91
N ILE A 198 1.54 -0.55 11.70
CA ILE A 198 2.91 -0.82 11.27
C ILE A 198 3.80 0.38 11.59
N ASP A 199 3.39 1.59 11.20
CA ASP A 199 4.20 2.79 11.37
C ASP A 199 3.37 4.08 11.23
N ASP A 200 3.92 5.19 11.73
CA ASP A 200 3.48 6.56 11.45
C ASP A 200 4.39 7.21 10.42
N LEU A 201 3.85 7.52 9.25
CA LEU A 201 4.64 7.92 8.10
C LEU A 201 4.45 9.39 7.77
N THR A 202 5.56 10.06 7.47
CA THR A 202 5.58 11.43 6.96
C THR A 202 6.11 11.47 5.53
N VAL A 203 5.38 12.14 4.65
CA VAL A 203 5.75 12.34 3.24
C VAL A 203 5.75 13.82 2.92
N LYS A 204 6.92 14.33 2.53
CA LYS A 204 7.11 15.69 2.03
C LYS A 204 6.80 15.80 0.54
#